data_AF-X1CSD6-F1
#
_entry.id   AF-X1CSD6-F1
#
_cell.length_a   1.000
_cell.length_b   1.000
_cell.length_c   1.000
_cell.angle_alpha   90.00
_cell.angle_beta   90.00
_cell.angle_gamma   90.00
#
_symmetry.space_group_name_H-M   'P 1'
#
loop_
_entity.id
_entity.type
_entity.pdbx_description
1 polymer ?
#
loop_
_entity_poly.entity_id
_entity_poly.type
_entity_poly.pdbx_seq_one_letter_code
_entity_poly.pdbx_strand_id
1 'polypeptide(L)' 'MIEVNGELFVRIYLAGGEVGDDFLGGKHIELADETSIEKVTGAKVGFAGPVGIADKVSKMIIDHAVAAMAVGVTGA' A
#
# COMPACT_ATOMS: atom_id res chain seq x y z
N MET A 1 -2.19 1.17 -3.52
CA MET A 1 -3.05 1.26 -2.32
C MET A 1 -4.37 0.62 -2.65
N ILE A 2 -5.07 0.08 -1.65
CA ILE A 2 -6.38 -0.55 -1.85
C ILE A 2 -7.40 0.08 -0.92
N GLU A 3 -8.64 0.06 -1.34
CA GLU A 3 -9.78 0.49 -0.55
C GLU A 3 -10.68 -0.70 -0.24
N VAL A 4 -11.14 -0.77 1.01
CA VAL A 4 -12.06 -1.82 1.48
C VAL A 4 -13.11 -1.15 2.35
N ASN A 5 -14.37 -1.17 1.91
CA ASN A 5 -15.49 -0.54 2.62
C ASN A 5 -15.25 0.95 2.99
N GLY A 6 -14.57 1.72 2.13
CA GLY A 6 -14.24 3.12 2.39
C GLY A 6 -12.99 3.35 3.26
N GLU A 7 -12.32 2.29 3.68
CA GLU A 7 -11.06 2.38 4.42
C GLU A 7 -9.85 2.14 3.51
N LEU A 8 -8.83 2.98 3.67
CA LEU A 8 -7.62 2.91 2.85
C LEU A 8 -6.54 2.06 3.52
N PHE A 9 -5.98 1.13 2.74
CA PHE A 9 -4.91 0.23 3.16
C PHE A 9 -3.69 0.39 2.25
N VAL A 10 -2.51 0.34 2.85
CA VAL A 10 -1.22 0.38 2.14
C VAL A 10 -0.60 -1.01 2.17
N ARG A 11 -0.18 -1.49 1.00
CA ARG A 11 0.58 -2.74 0.85
C ARG A 11 2.01 -2.40 0.45
N ILE A 12 2.99 -2.95 1.15
CA ILE A 12 4.41 -2.89 0.77
C ILE A 12 4.86 -4.31 0.44
N TYR A 13 5.35 -4.52 -0.79
CA TYR A 13 5.76 -5.81 -1.33
C TYR A 13 6.94 -5.64 -2.30
N LEU A 14 7.61 -6.73 -2.63
CA LEU A 14 8.73 -6.73 -3.58
C LEU A 14 8.22 -6.49 -5.00
N ALA A 15 8.85 -5.55 -5.71
CA ALA A 15 8.54 -5.29 -7.12
C ALA A 15 8.76 -6.56 -7.97
N GLY A 16 7.81 -6.85 -8.86
CA GLY A 16 7.84 -8.05 -9.71
C GLY A 16 7.31 -9.32 -9.06
N GLY A 17 6.92 -9.29 -7.77
CA GLY A 17 6.15 -10.36 -7.14
C GLY A 17 4.67 -10.29 -7.51
N GLU A 18 4.03 -11.45 -7.67
CA GLU A 18 2.57 -11.55 -7.66
C GLU A 18 2.09 -11.38 -6.22
N VAL A 19 1.10 -10.51 -6.03
CA VAL A 19 0.58 -10.22 -4.69
C VAL A 19 -0.88 -10.66 -4.63
N GLY A 20 -1.14 -11.78 -3.94
CA GLY A 20 -2.50 -12.28 -3.73
C GLY A 20 -3.29 -11.45 -2.70
N ASP A 21 -4.60 -11.64 -2.66
CA ASP A 21 -5.53 -10.78 -1.89
C ASP A 21 -5.91 -11.34 -0.50
N ASP A 22 -5.34 -12.49 -0.14
CA ASP A 22 -5.69 -13.28 1.04
C ASP A 22 -5.39 -12.61 2.38
N PHE A 23 -4.55 -11.56 2.40
CA PHE A 23 -4.15 -10.86 3.64
C PHE A 23 -5.31 -10.09 4.30
N LEU A 24 -6.46 -9.95 3.64
CA LEU A 24 -7.69 -9.37 4.22
C LEU A 24 -8.76 -10.40 4.58
N GLY A 25 -8.44 -11.70 4.52
CA GLY A 25 -9.36 -12.77 4.93
C GLY A 25 -10.56 -12.92 3.99
N GLY A 26 -10.33 -12.79 2.67
CA GLY A 26 -11.36 -12.98 1.65
C GLY A 26 -12.34 -11.81 1.48
N LYS A 27 -12.02 -10.64 2.03
CA LYS A 27 -12.79 -9.42 1.73
C LYS A 27 -12.59 -9.03 0.27
N HIS A 28 -13.64 -8.48 -0.33
CA HIS A 28 -13.54 -7.82 -1.63
C HIS A 28 -12.62 -6.60 -1.51
N ILE A 29 -11.68 -6.48 -2.45
CA ILE A 29 -10.72 -5.38 -2.49
C ILE A 29 -10.87 -4.64 -3.80
N GLU A 30 -10.70 -3.32 -3.74
CA GLU A 30 -10.64 -2.48 -4.92
C GLU A 30 -9.37 -1.64 -4.88
N LEU A 31 -8.83 -1.31 -6.06
CA LEU A 31 -7.74 -0.36 -6.13
C LEU A 31 -8.26 1.02 -5.74
N ALA A 32 -7.52 1.71 -4.88
CA ALA A 32 -7.83 3.09 -4.54
C ALA A 32 -7.71 3.96 -5.80
N ASP A 33 -8.59 4.95 -5.93
CA ASP A 33 -8.55 5.88 -7.04
C ASP A 33 -7.35 6.84 -6.94
N GLU A 34 -6.95 7.41 -8.08
CA GLU A 34 -5.79 8.32 -8.17
C GLU A 34 -5.92 9.55 -7.27
N THR A 35 -7.12 10.11 -7.12
CA THR A 35 -7.35 11.30 -6.29
C THR A 35 -7.14 10.98 -4.81
N SER A 36 -7.64 9.83 -4.35
CA SER A 36 -7.43 9.35 -2.98
C SER A 36 -5.96 9.06 -2.69
N ILE A 37 -5.25 8.46 -3.64
CA ILE A 37 -3.81 8.21 -3.51
C ILE A 37 -3.04 9.53 -3.37
N GLU A 38 -3.20 10.46 -4.31
CA GLU A 38 -2.51 11.76 -4.28
C GLU A 38 -2.85 12.57 -3.03
N LYS A 39 -4.08 12.53 -2.54
CA LYS A 39 -4.50 13.22 -1.32
C LYS A 39 -3.78 12.70 -0.08
N VAL A 40 -3.54 11.39 0.01
CA VAL A 40 -2.93 10.77 1.20
C VAL A 40 -1.41 10.84 1.15
N THR A 41 -0.82 10.54 0.00
CA THR A 41 0.64 10.46 -0.17
C THR A 41 1.26 11.79 -0.56
N GLY A 42 0.51 12.69 -1.22
CA GLY A 42 1.06 13.91 -1.82
C GLY A 42 1.84 13.64 -3.10
N ALA A 43 1.80 12.41 -3.63
CA ALA A 43 2.56 11.98 -4.80
C ALA A 43 1.66 11.30 -5.82
N LYS A 44 2.00 11.46 -7.10
CA LYS A 44 1.28 10.85 -8.22
C LYS A 44 1.31 9.32 -8.16
N VAL A 45 0.28 8.70 -8.72
CA VAL A 45 0.26 7.25 -8.94
C VAL A 45 1.51 6.83 -9.74
N GLY A 46 2.11 5.71 -9.33
CA GLY A 46 3.39 5.22 -9.86
C GLY A 46 4.62 5.72 -9.09
N PHE A 47 4.49 6.79 -8.30
CA PHE A 47 5.58 7.32 -7.45
C PHE A 47 5.23 7.35 -5.96
N ALA A 48 3.96 7.14 -5.60
CA ALA A 48 3.50 7.07 -4.22
C ALA A 48 4.16 5.91 -3.45
N GLY A 49 4.66 6.21 -2.25
CA GLY A 49 5.27 5.28 -1.31
C GLY A 49 4.74 5.43 0.12
N PRO A 50 5.34 4.72 1.09
CA PRO A 50 4.86 4.62 2.46
C PRO A 50 5.38 5.73 3.39
N VAL A 51 6.15 6.69 2.89
CA VAL A 51 6.82 7.69 3.74
C VAL A 51 5.79 8.67 4.29
N GLY A 52 5.72 8.80 5.62
CA GLY A 52 4.86 9.81 6.27
C GLY A 52 3.34 9.59 6.14
N ILE A 53 2.90 8.37 5.81
CA ILE A 53 1.46 8.05 5.66
C ILE A 53 0.92 7.05 6.68
N ALA A 54 1.74 6.55 7.61
CA ALA A 54 1.33 5.56 8.60
C ALA A 54 0.11 6.00 9.42
N ASP A 55 0.03 7.29 9.77
CA ASP A 55 -1.08 7.87 10.54
C ASP A 55 -2.26 8.34 9.67
N LYS A 56 -2.18 8.16 8.35
CA LYS A 56 -3.20 8.61 7.38
C LYS A 56 -4.02 7.47 6.80
N VAL A 57 -3.70 6.23 7.14
CA VAL A 57 -4.32 5.02 6.58
C VAL A 57 -4.80 4.12 7.71
N SER A 58 -5.81 3.30 7.46
CA SER A 58 -6.37 2.41 8.48
C SER A 58 -5.36 1.34 8.90
N LYS A 59 -4.57 0.84 7.94
CA LYS A 59 -3.55 -0.18 8.21
C LYS A 59 -2.47 -0.21 7.13
N MET A 60 -1.24 -0.45 7.58
CA MET A 60 -0.12 -0.84 6.72
C MET A 60 0.07 -2.35 6.77
N ILE A 61 0.16 -2.97 5.61
CA ILE A 61 0.45 -4.39 5.42
C ILE A 61 1.81 -4.48 4.74
N ILE A 62 2.74 -5.18 5.37
CA ILE A 62 4.11 -5.29 4.92
C ILE A 62 4.39 -6.77 4.68
N ASP A 63 4.81 -7.11 3.47
CA ASP A 63 5.27 -8.46 3.15
C ASP A 63 6.44 -8.85 4.04
N HIS A 64 6.42 -10.08 4.54
CA HIS A 64 7.47 -10.61 5.40
C HIS A 64 8.85 -10.58 4.72
N ALA A 65 8.90 -10.78 3.39
CA ALA A 65 10.14 -10.69 2.62
C ALA A 65 10.69 -9.26 2.61
N VAL A 66 9.82 -8.24 2.55
CA VAL A 66 10.23 -6.82 2.64
C VAL A 66 10.76 -6.51 4.04
N ALA A 67 10.08 -7.01 5.08
CA ALA A 67 10.51 -6.80 6.46
C ALA A 67 11.90 -7.40 6.77
N ALA A 68 12.33 -8.41 6.01
CA ALA A 68 13.66 -9.02 6.14
C ALA A 68 14.76 -8.29 5.35
N MET A 69 14.43 -7.28 4.54
CA MET A 69 15.42 -6.57 3.73
C MET A 69 16.31 -5.66 4.58
N ALA A 70 17.62 -5.72 4.35
CA ALA A 70 18.56 -4.79 4.97
C ALA A 70 18.39 -3.35 4.46
N VAL A 71 18.09 -3.19 3.17
CA VAL A 71 17.89 -1.90 2.48
C VAL A 71 16.85 -2.08 1.38
N GLY A 72 15.95 -1.11 1.23
CA GLY A 72 14.99 -1.05 0.13
C GLY A 72 14.85 0.38 -0.40
N VAL A 73 14.35 0.50 -1.64
CA VAL A 73 14.01 1.78 -2.27
C VAL A 73 12.50 1.80 -2.46
N THR A 74 11.87 2.94 -2.17
CA THR A 74 10.42 3.10 -2.26
C THR A 74 10.06 4.47 -2.85
N GLY A 75 8.78 4.63 -3.18
CA GLY A 75 8.22 5.91 -3.63
C GLY A 75 8.14 6.96 -2.52
N ALA A 76 7.65 8.14 -2.87
CA ALA A 76 7.51 9.29 -1.99
C ALA A 76 6.28 9.20 -1.07
#